data_AF-A0A094D0B1-F1
#
_entry.id   AF-A0A094D0B1-F1
#
_cell.length_a   1.000
_cell.length_b   1.000
_cell.length_c   1.000
_cell.angle_alpha   90.00
_cell.angle_beta   90.00
_cell.angle_gamma   90.00
#
_symmetry.space_group_name_H-M   'P 1'
#
loop_
_entity.id
_entity.type
_entity.pdbx_description
1 polymer ?
#
loop_
_entity_poly.entity_id
_entity_poly.type
_entity_poly.pdbx_seq_one_letter_code
_entity_poly.pdbx_strand_id
1 'polypeptide(L)'
;MAHIRRSLGAIDHDDGPSLYFKTQKKSKEFYQAVAVPTSSLPRHGSKNVHWVDTWATMPQLTEVGNLPPAPYTQADSVFVDSTVRATFQVSIPGKTVRLRFTNVFGATDLPIDAVTIALPDGPAGTRAIHTRTLQKVTFSGKTSIIIPKGAQVVSDPIHFEVKTRQDIAVTYYTAAGQAGTNITSHPGSRTTSWYSRGNHVTAANLTDASVASSDHWYFISALEVDDPHGSTFAIVGDSITDGRGSTTNGNNRWADQLSLRLLKNKHTSHIGIANEAAGGNRVLRDGLGPNALSRIDRDVLAQPNVKYAMIYEGINDIGTGNSTTSVSEQHETSDRLIWAYQQMAERIHTAGIKVFIATITPFNKPAGQFQPVWDAEREKTRQRVNKWIRENKVFDAVLDFDKVLRNPEHPNVMQERYNFDDFLHPGVEGYRALASSIPLSLFT
;
A
#
# COMPACT_ATOMS: atom_id res chain seq x y z
N MET A 1 -36.07 26.82 64.11
CA MET A 1 -36.89 25.66 64.52
C MET A 1 -36.04 24.40 64.37
N ALA A 2 -35.86 23.67 65.48
CA ALA A 2 -35.33 22.30 65.68
C ALA A 2 -34.23 21.80 64.72
N HIS A 3 -32.92 21.77 65.02
CA HIS A 3 -32.13 21.07 66.06
C HIS A 3 -32.34 19.55 66.19
N ILE A 4 -31.27 18.76 65.96
CA ILE A 4 -30.70 17.67 66.78
C ILE A 4 -29.28 17.35 66.22
N ARG A 5 -28.21 17.84 66.88
CA ARG A 5 -27.16 17.16 67.70
C ARG A 5 -26.20 16.23 66.90
N ARG A 6 -24.94 16.61 66.66
CA ARG A 6 -23.71 16.56 67.51
C ARG A 6 -23.31 15.14 68.00
N SER A 7 -22.14 14.69 67.56
CA SER A 7 -21.08 14.25 68.50
C SER A 7 -19.69 14.50 67.90
N LEU A 8 -18.87 15.22 68.65
CA LEU A 8 -17.43 15.45 68.47
C LEU A 8 -16.74 14.57 69.52
N GLY A 9 -15.68 13.86 69.14
CA GLY A 9 -14.69 13.29 70.04
C GLY A 9 -13.37 14.02 69.84
N ALA A 10 -12.87 14.64 70.90
CA ALA A 10 -11.60 15.38 71.00
C ALA A 10 -10.42 14.40 71.17
N ILE A 11 -9.30 14.63 70.49
CA ILE A 11 -8.00 15.17 70.98
C ILE A 11 -7.28 14.23 71.97
N ASP A 12 -6.09 13.77 71.58
CA ASP A 12 -4.92 13.83 72.47
C ASP A 12 -3.61 14.04 71.69
N HIS A 13 -2.77 14.91 72.27
CA HIS A 13 -1.43 15.37 71.85
C HIS A 13 -0.36 14.35 72.27
N ASP A 14 0.74 14.14 71.53
CA ASP A 14 2.11 14.68 71.69
C ASP A 14 3.02 13.65 70.95
N ASP A 15 4.16 13.92 70.29
CA ASP A 15 5.28 14.80 70.57
C ASP A 15 5.95 15.29 69.26
N GLY A 16 6.47 16.52 69.27
CA GLY A 16 7.26 17.18 68.20
C GLY A 16 8.73 16.71 68.10
N PRO A 17 9.71 17.49 67.56
CA PRO A 17 9.72 18.93 67.20
C PRO A 17 10.04 19.21 65.69
N SER A 18 9.60 20.33 65.09
CA SER A 18 10.30 21.64 64.98
C SER A 18 11.69 21.55 64.32
N LEU A 19 12.14 22.39 63.36
CA LEU A 19 11.65 23.64 62.79
C LEU A 19 12.69 24.10 61.71
N TYR A 20 12.26 25.02 60.84
CA TYR A 20 13.06 26.04 60.12
C TYR A 20 13.88 25.70 58.86
N PHE A 21 13.24 26.00 57.72
CA PHE A 21 13.65 26.89 56.62
C PHE A 21 15.07 26.88 56.00
N LYS A 22 15.02 26.78 54.66
CA LYS A 22 15.91 27.32 53.62
C LYS A 22 17.28 26.66 53.44
N THR A 23 17.36 25.84 52.39
CA THR A 23 18.29 26.09 51.28
C THR A 23 17.71 25.50 50.00
N GLN A 24 17.48 26.31 48.97
CA GLN A 24 17.37 25.81 47.59
C GLN A 24 18.73 25.22 47.19
N LYS A 25 18.86 23.90 47.27
CA LYS A 25 19.94 23.18 46.61
C LYS A 25 19.47 22.81 45.21
N LYS A 26 20.15 23.36 44.20
CA LYS A 26 20.13 22.85 42.83
C LYS A 26 20.48 21.35 42.90
N SER A 27 19.51 20.47 42.69
CA SER A 27 19.78 19.08 42.37
C SER A 27 20.36 19.04 40.96
N LYS A 28 21.67 18.84 40.85
CA LYS A 28 22.26 18.29 39.64
C LYS A 28 21.74 16.86 39.53
N GLU A 29 20.72 16.66 38.70
CA GLU A 29 20.40 15.32 38.22
C GLU A 29 21.60 14.80 37.44
N PHE A 30 22.30 13.83 38.03
CA PHE A 30 23.25 13.02 37.29
C PHE A 30 22.42 12.10 36.39
N TYR A 31 22.37 12.40 35.09
CA TYR A 31 22.07 11.39 34.09
C TYR A 31 23.19 10.35 34.15
N GLN A 32 23.00 9.28 34.93
CA GLN A 32 23.77 8.07 34.72
C GLN A 32 23.36 7.53 33.36
N ALA A 33 24.29 7.59 32.40
CA ALA A 33 24.18 6.83 31.17
C ALA A 33 24.15 5.35 31.56
N VAL A 34 22.96 4.76 31.56
CA VAL A 34 22.81 3.30 31.57
C VAL A 34 23.33 2.84 30.22
N ALA A 35 24.57 2.34 30.21
CA ALA A 35 25.09 1.59 29.08
C ALA A 35 24.20 0.36 28.91
N VAL A 36 23.29 0.41 27.94
CA VAL A 36 22.54 -0.76 27.51
C VAL A 36 23.60 -1.74 26.98
N PRO A 37 23.75 -2.94 27.55
CA PRO A 37 24.62 -3.93 26.96
C PRO A 37 24.05 -4.21 25.57
N THR A 38 24.82 -3.92 24.54
CA THR A 38 24.54 -4.35 23.17
C THR A 38 24.62 -5.86 23.16
N SER A 39 23.52 -6.53 23.50
CA SER A 39 23.32 -7.93 23.14
C SER A 39 23.28 -7.96 21.62
N SER A 40 24.38 -8.38 21.01
CA SER A 40 24.42 -8.67 19.59
C SER A 40 23.32 -9.69 19.29
N LEU A 41 22.29 -9.25 18.57
CA LEU A 41 21.27 -10.15 18.02
C LEU A 41 21.98 -11.28 17.25
N PRO A 42 21.55 -12.53 17.37
CA PRO A 42 22.06 -13.61 16.54
C PRO A 42 21.96 -13.22 15.07
N ARG A 43 23.09 -13.15 14.37
CA ARG A 43 23.15 -12.93 12.93
C ARG A 43 22.68 -14.19 12.21
N HIS A 44 21.35 -14.35 12.08
CA HIS A 44 20.74 -15.21 11.07
C HIS A 44 20.10 -14.39 9.94
N GLY A 45 20.63 -13.19 9.67
CA GLY A 45 20.52 -12.56 8.36
C GLY A 45 21.75 -12.95 7.54
N SER A 46 21.56 -13.73 6.47
CA SER A 46 22.60 -13.99 5.48
C SER A 46 23.14 -12.65 4.98
N LYS A 47 24.45 -12.42 5.10
CA LYS A 47 25.12 -11.17 4.68
C LYS A 47 25.06 -10.89 3.16
N ASN A 48 24.37 -11.74 2.38
CA ASN A 48 24.38 -11.73 0.92
C ASN A 48 22.98 -11.77 0.28
N VAL A 49 21.90 -11.54 1.05
CA VAL A 49 20.54 -11.56 0.49
C VAL A 49 20.12 -10.13 0.12
N HIS A 50 19.69 -9.95 -1.13
CA HIS A 50 19.28 -8.69 -1.71
C HIS A 50 17.82 -8.78 -2.12
N TRP A 51 16.94 -8.53 -1.15
CA TRP A 51 15.51 -8.53 -1.40
C TRP A 51 15.12 -7.40 -2.34
N VAL A 52 14.22 -7.70 -3.26
CA VAL A 52 13.63 -6.77 -4.23
C VAL A 52 12.15 -7.08 -4.29
N ASP A 53 11.30 -6.06 -4.21
CA ASP A 53 9.86 -6.26 -4.40
C ASP A 53 9.63 -6.63 -5.86
N THR A 54 9.20 -7.87 -6.10
CA THR A 54 8.73 -8.29 -7.42
C THR A 54 7.23 -8.06 -7.57
N TRP A 55 6.53 -7.87 -6.45
CA TRP A 55 5.15 -7.41 -6.39
C TRP A 55 4.94 -6.78 -5.00
N ALA A 56 4.24 -5.63 -4.95
CA ALA A 56 3.80 -5.03 -3.70
C ALA A 56 2.56 -4.17 -3.92
N THR A 57 1.79 -3.95 -2.85
CA THR A 57 0.55 -3.18 -2.85
C THR A 57 0.37 -2.38 -1.57
N MET A 58 -0.24 -1.20 -1.68
CA MET A 58 -0.53 -0.35 -0.53
C MET A 58 -1.56 -1.03 0.38
N PRO A 59 -1.22 -1.31 1.66
CA PRO A 59 -2.20 -1.77 2.63
C PRO A 59 -3.25 -0.69 2.88
N GLN A 60 -4.50 -1.10 3.09
CA GLN A 60 -5.63 -0.24 3.41
C GLN A 60 -6.43 -0.81 4.59
N LEU A 61 -7.07 0.08 5.36
CA LEU A 61 -8.18 -0.33 6.22
C LEU A 61 -9.35 -0.72 5.30
N THR A 62 -9.92 -1.90 5.53
CA THR A 62 -10.97 -2.42 4.65
C THR A 62 -12.29 -1.72 4.94
N GLU A 63 -12.83 -1.06 3.93
CA GLU A 63 -14.18 -0.50 4.00
C GLU A 63 -15.21 -1.62 4.09
N VAL A 64 -16.34 -1.38 4.77
CA VAL A 64 -17.39 -2.38 5.00
C VAL A 64 -17.86 -3.05 3.70
N GLY A 65 -18.00 -2.28 2.62
CA GLY A 65 -18.42 -2.78 1.31
C GLY A 65 -17.39 -3.64 0.57
N ASN A 66 -16.13 -3.62 1.03
CA ASN A 66 -15.00 -4.37 0.47
C ASN A 66 -14.54 -5.50 1.39
N LEU A 67 -15.30 -5.81 2.46
CA LEU A 67 -15.06 -6.99 3.29
C LEU A 67 -15.39 -8.27 2.51
N PRO A 68 -14.81 -9.42 2.89
CA PRO A 68 -15.18 -10.71 2.33
C PRO A 68 -16.70 -10.94 2.46
N PRO A 69 -17.37 -11.52 1.46
CA PRO A 69 -18.80 -11.76 1.54
C PRO A 69 -19.14 -12.76 2.66
N ALA A 70 -20.38 -12.73 3.13
CA ALA A 70 -20.88 -13.76 4.05
C ALA A 70 -20.68 -15.17 3.42
N PRO A 71 -20.33 -16.20 4.22
CA PRO A 71 -20.19 -16.21 5.68
C PRO A 71 -18.79 -15.82 6.21
N TYR A 72 -17.90 -15.32 5.35
CA TYR A 72 -16.51 -15.01 5.70
C TYR A 72 -16.36 -13.73 6.52
N THR A 73 -17.36 -12.86 6.51
CA THR A 73 -17.51 -11.75 7.46
C THR A 73 -18.69 -12.02 8.36
N GLN A 74 -18.45 -11.91 9.67
CA GLN A 74 -19.45 -11.98 10.74
C GLN A 74 -19.48 -10.63 11.48
N ALA A 75 -20.38 -10.49 12.46
CA ALA A 75 -20.54 -9.24 13.20
C ALA A 75 -19.27 -8.81 13.95
N ASP A 76 -18.49 -9.78 14.42
CA ASP A 76 -17.35 -9.57 15.31
C ASP A 76 -16.08 -10.30 14.86
N SER A 77 -16.04 -10.79 13.61
CA SER A 77 -14.89 -11.53 13.10
C SER A 77 -14.89 -11.62 11.58
N VAL A 78 -13.69 -11.82 11.02
CA VAL A 78 -13.47 -12.07 9.59
C VAL A 78 -12.60 -13.30 9.41
N PHE A 79 -12.92 -14.13 8.41
CA PHE A 79 -12.22 -15.36 8.04
C PHE A 79 -12.10 -16.41 9.16
N VAL A 80 -13.12 -16.55 10.01
CA VAL A 80 -13.17 -17.67 10.98
C VAL A 80 -13.15 -18.99 10.22
N ASP A 81 -12.28 -19.93 10.63
CA ASP A 81 -12.11 -21.25 10.02
C ASP A 81 -12.06 -21.19 8.48
N SER A 82 -11.19 -20.33 7.94
CA SER A 82 -11.20 -20.00 6.52
C SER A 82 -9.82 -20.15 5.89
N THR A 83 -9.79 -20.81 4.74
CA THR A 83 -8.69 -20.77 3.78
C THR A 83 -8.93 -19.66 2.78
N VAL A 84 -7.90 -18.85 2.51
CA VAL A 84 -7.88 -17.82 1.48
C VAL A 84 -6.81 -18.16 0.45
N ARG A 85 -7.15 -18.09 -0.83
CA ARG A 85 -6.22 -18.29 -1.97
C ARG A 85 -6.25 -17.06 -2.86
N ALA A 86 -5.11 -16.41 -3.01
CA ALA A 86 -4.94 -15.23 -3.85
C ALA A 86 -3.83 -15.46 -4.88
N THR A 87 -3.93 -14.79 -6.03
CA THR A 87 -2.91 -14.80 -7.07
C THR A 87 -2.17 -13.47 -7.13
N PHE A 88 -0.85 -13.53 -7.31
CA PHE A 88 0.04 -12.40 -7.46
C PHE A 88 0.95 -12.62 -8.66
N GLN A 89 1.17 -11.59 -9.48
CA GLN A 89 2.04 -11.68 -10.63
C GLN A 89 3.39 -11.03 -10.33
N VAL A 90 4.47 -11.82 -10.42
CA VAL A 90 5.83 -11.30 -10.20
C VAL A 90 6.25 -10.42 -11.38
N SER A 91 6.95 -9.32 -11.11
CA SER A 91 7.52 -8.47 -12.16
C SER A 91 8.84 -9.03 -12.69
N ILE A 92 9.77 -9.39 -11.80
CA ILE A 92 11.09 -9.97 -12.12
C ILE A 92 11.21 -11.43 -11.61
N PRO A 93 12.07 -12.25 -12.24
CA PRO A 93 12.27 -13.64 -11.82
C PRO A 93 13.13 -13.74 -10.54
N GLY A 94 13.14 -14.93 -9.92
CA GLY A 94 13.98 -15.22 -8.76
C GLY A 94 13.95 -16.70 -8.39
N LYS A 95 14.99 -17.19 -7.72
CA LYS A 95 15.06 -18.60 -7.24
C LYS A 95 14.61 -18.78 -5.80
N THR A 96 14.69 -17.71 -5.04
CA THR A 96 14.28 -17.64 -3.64
C THR A 96 13.33 -16.47 -3.50
N VAL A 97 12.21 -16.72 -2.84
CA VAL A 97 11.19 -15.71 -2.57
C VAL A 97 10.91 -15.58 -1.08
N ARG A 98 10.32 -14.47 -0.67
CA ARG A 98 9.65 -14.35 0.63
C ARG A 98 8.36 -13.55 0.50
N LEU A 99 7.45 -13.78 1.44
CA LEU A 99 6.16 -13.10 1.51
C LEU A 99 6.15 -12.10 2.66
N ARG A 100 5.45 -10.98 2.48
CA ARG A 100 5.14 -10.04 3.54
C ARG A 100 3.65 -10.04 3.85
N PHE A 101 3.32 -10.43 5.08
CA PHE A 101 1.97 -10.30 5.62
C PHE A 101 1.86 -9.02 6.45
N THR A 102 0.69 -8.39 6.43
CA THR A 102 0.45 -7.09 7.05
C THR A 102 -0.85 -7.08 7.87
N ASN A 103 -0.74 -6.51 9.06
CA ASN A 103 -1.85 -6.17 9.94
C ASN A 103 -1.80 -4.67 10.32
N VAL A 104 -1.20 -3.85 9.47
CA VAL A 104 -0.88 -2.44 9.78
C VAL A 104 -2.11 -1.58 10.08
N PHE A 105 -3.28 -1.94 9.54
CA PHE A 105 -4.56 -1.29 9.82
C PHE A 105 -5.52 -2.13 10.67
N GLY A 106 -5.13 -3.36 11.02
CA GLY A 106 -5.99 -4.20 11.84
C GLY A 106 -6.09 -3.69 13.28
N ALA A 107 -7.28 -3.81 13.86
CA ALA A 107 -7.52 -3.37 15.24
C ALA A 107 -7.17 -4.44 16.29
N THR A 108 -7.01 -5.69 15.87
CA THR A 108 -6.76 -6.88 16.70
C THR A 108 -5.64 -7.72 16.10
N ASP A 109 -5.12 -8.67 16.86
CA ASP A 109 -4.11 -9.61 16.37
C ASP A 109 -4.66 -10.46 15.21
N LEU A 110 -3.82 -10.67 14.20
CA LEU A 110 -4.13 -11.48 13.02
C LEU A 110 -3.44 -12.85 13.17
N PRO A 111 -4.17 -13.93 13.49
CA PRO A 111 -3.61 -15.27 13.48
C PRO A 111 -3.55 -15.83 12.06
N ILE A 112 -2.41 -16.42 11.70
CA ILE A 112 -2.22 -17.20 10.47
C ILE A 112 -1.72 -18.58 10.88
N ASP A 113 -2.51 -19.61 10.63
CA ASP A 113 -2.29 -20.97 11.14
C ASP A 113 -1.52 -21.87 10.18
N ALA A 114 -1.63 -21.61 8.87
CA ALA A 114 -0.84 -22.28 7.84
C ALA A 114 -0.75 -21.43 6.58
N VAL A 115 0.37 -21.52 5.87
CA VAL A 115 0.59 -20.82 4.58
C VAL A 115 1.31 -21.75 3.61
N THR A 116 0.89 -21.72 2.34
CA THR A 116 1.55 -22.39 1.23
C THR A 116 1.68 -21.46 0.03
N ILE A 117 2.66 -21.76 -0.82
CA ILE A 117 2.89 -21.12 -2.11
C ILE A 117 2.92 -22.21 -3.20
N ALA A 118 2.33 -21.94 -4.36
CA ALA A 118 2.30 -22.86 -5.49
C ALA A 118 2.15 -22.10 -6.82
N LEU A 119 2.42 -22.76 -7.93
CA LEU A 119 1.99 -22.25 -9.23
C LEU A 119 0.48 -22.46 -9.39
N PRO A 120 -0.26 -21.44 -9.87
CA PRO A 120 -1.66 -21.59 -10.22
C PRO A 120 -1.83 -22.58 -11.38
N ASP A 121 -2.94 -23.31 -11.36
CA ASP A 121 -3.38 -24.19 -12.45
C ASP A 121 -4.51 -23.48 -13.21
N GLY A 122 -4.13 -22.60 -14.13
CA GLY A 122 -5.05 -21.72 -14.87
C GLY A 122 -4.58 -20.26 -14.89
N PRO A 123 -5.43 -19.35 -15.40
CA PRO A 123 -5.11 -17.91 -15.45
C PRO A 123 -5.05 -17.29 -14.04
N ALA A 124 -4.58 -16.05 -13.95
CA ALA A 124 -4.65 -15.28 -12.71
C ALA A 124 -6.07 -15.29 -12.11
N GLY A 125 -6.15 -15.39 -10.79
CA GLY A 125 -7.42 -15.51 -10.07
C GLY A 125 -8.07 -16.89 -10.21
N THR A 126 -7.36 -17.92 -10.69
CA THR A 126 -7.83 -19.31 -10.60
C THR A 126 -7.85 -19.80 -9.15
N ARG A 127 -8.80 -20.69 -8.84
CA ARG A 127 -8.88 -21.42 -7.56
C ARG A 127 -8.06 -22.70 -7.54
N ALA A 128 -7.48 -23.12 -8.66
CA ALA A 128 -6.71 -24.36 -8.77
C ALA A 128 -5.19 -24.09 -8.73
N ILE A 129 -4.42 -25.07 -8.24
CA ILE A 129 -2.96 -25.01 -8.15
C ILE A 129 -2.32 -26.32 -8.61
N HIS A 130 -1.08 -26.22 -9.09
CA HIS A 130 -0.25 -27.40 -9.34
C HIS A 130 0.37 -27.89 -8.03
N THR A 131 -0.24 -28.88 -7.38
CA THR A 131 0.20 -29.40 -6.06
C THR A 131 1.64 -29.90 -6.03
N ARG A 132 2.20 -30.35 -7.16
CA ARG A 132 3.62 -30.73 -7.27
C ARG A 132 4.60 -29.58 -7.03
N THR A 133 4.14 -28.34 -7.17
CA THR A 133 4.96 -27.13 -6.94
C THR A 133 4.78 -26.59 -5.52
N LEU A 134 3.87 -27.16 -4.74
CA LEU A 134 3.49 -26.61 -3.45
C LEU A 134 4.65 -26.64 -2.46
N GLN A 135 4.91 -25.50 -1.83
CA GLN A 135 5.83 -25.39 -0.70
C GLN A 135 5.13 -24.78 0.50
N LYS A 136 5.53 -25.23 1.70
CA LYS A 136 5.10 -24.62 2.96
C LYS A 136 5.89 -23.34 3.17
N VAL A 137 5.22 -22.36 3.74
CA VAL A 137 5.83 -21.09 4.16
C VAL A 137 5.93 -21.09 5.68
N THR A 138 7.07 -20.68 6.21
CA THR A 138 7.34 -20.60 7.64
C THR A 138 7.73 -19.19 8.07
N PHE A 139 7.65 -18.93 9.37
CA PHE A 139 8.04 -17.70 10.02
C PHE A 139 8.97 -18.03 11.20
N SER A 140 10.26 -17.75 11.07
CA SER A 140 11.28 -18.16 12.04
C SER A 140 11.20 -19.67 12.37
N GLY A 141 11.02 -20.50 11.34
CA GLY A 141 10.90 -21.96 11.41
C GLY A 141 9.52 -22.48 11.84
N LYS A 142 8.56 -21.61 12.18
CA LYS A 142 7.19 -22.02 12.56
C LYS A 142 6.23 -21.97 11.37
N THR A 143 5.29 -22.89 11.30
CA THR A 143 4.26 -22.92 10.23
C THR A 143 3.09 -21.97 10.48
N SER A 144 3.02 -21.36 11.66
CA SER A 144 1.99 -20.41 12.07
C SER A 144 2.61 -19.19 12.75
N ILE A 145 1.88 -18.08 12.73
CA ILE A 145 2.27 -16.82 13.36
C ILE A 145 1.04 -16.04 13.80
N ILE A 146 1.19 -15.25 14.86
CA ILE A 146 0.24 -14.20 15.23
C ILE A 146 0.91 -12.88 14.91
N ILE A 147 0.26 -12.07 14.08
CA ILE A 147 0.75 -10.74 13.66
C ILE A 147 0.04 -9.71 14.54
N PRO A 148 0.77 -9.02 15.44
CA PRO A 148 0.16 -8.02 16.31
C PRO A 148 -0.55 -6.93 15.52
N LYS A 149 -1.56 -6.31 16.13
CA LYS A 149 -2.19 -5.11 15.55
C LYS A 149 -1.14 -4.06 15.17
N GLY A 150 -1.27 -3.46 13.99
CA GLY A 150 -0.34 -2.45 13.49
C GLY A 150 0.99 -3.00 12.94
N ALA A 151 1.25 -4.30 13.01
CA ALA A 151 2.52 -4.90 12.62
C ALA A 151 2.53 -5.46 11.19
N GLN A 152 3.73 -5.74 10.69
CA GLN A 152 3.99 -6.52 9.49
C GLN A 152 5.00 -7.61 9.81
N VAL A 153 4.95 -8.72 9.07
CA VAL A 153 5.90 -9.83 9.20
C VAL A 153 6.35 -10.30 7.83
N VAL A 154 7.59 -10.79 7.75
CA VAL A 154 8.13 -11.47 6.57
C VAL A 154 8.28 -12.96 6.85
N SER A 155 8.04 -13.79 5.84
CA SER A 155 8.32 -15.22 5.92
C SER A 155 9.83 -15.49 5.92
N ASP A 156 10.20 -16.71 6.31
CA ASP A 156 11.51 -17.25 5.99
C ASP A 156 11.70 -17.32 4.46
N PRO A 157 12.95 -17.34 3.95
CA PRO A 157 13.22 -17.53 2.53
C PRO A 157 12.70 -18.90 2.04
N ILE A 158 12.02 -18.89 0.89
CA ILE A 158 11.42 -20.08 0.27
C ILE A 158 12.16 -20.35 -1.04
N HIS A 159 12.72 -21.55 -1.23
CA HIS A 159 13.39 -21.93 -2.48
C HIS A 159 12.35 -22.31 -3.55
N PHE A 160 11.68 -21.30 -4.07
CA PHE A 160 10.63 -21.40 -5.08
C PHE A 160 11.02 -20.56 -6.28
N GLU A 161 11.37 -21.22 -7.39
CA GLU A 161 11.75 -20.51 -8.62
C GLU A 161 10.52 -19.90 -9.29
N VAL A 162 10.56 -18.59 -9.49
CA VAL A 162 9.57 -17.81 -10.23
C VAL A 162 10.20 -17.25 -11.49
N LYS A 163 9.49 -17.39 -12.60
CA LYS A 163 9.86 -16.81 -13.90
C LYS A 163 9.31 -15.41 -14.02
N THR A 164 9.89 -14.63 -14.93
CA THR A 164 9.40 -13.31 -15.32
C THR A 164 7.90 -13.33 -15.59
N ARG A 165 7.13 -12.45 -14.94
CA ARG A 165 5.67 -12.32 -15.14
C ARG A 165 4.86 -13.57 -14.81
N GLN A 166 5.43 -14.47 -14.03
CA GLN A 166 4.71 -15.66 -13.58
C GLN A 166 3.70 -15.31 -12.49
N ASP A 167 2.50 -15.85 -12.64
CA ASP A 167 1.50 -15.82 -11.58
C ASP A 167 1.84 -16.85 -10.50
N ILE A 168 1.63 -16.48 -9.25
CA ILE A 168 1.88 -17.28 -8.05
C ILE A 168 0.62 -17.31 -7.21
N ALA A 169 0.23 -18.50 -6.76
CA ALA A 169 -0.85 -18.67 -5.81
C ALA A 169 -0.28 -18.74 -4.39
N VAL A 170 -0.74 -17.87 -3.50
CA VAL A 170 -0.50 -17.98 -2.06
C VAL A 170 -1.81 -18.39 -1.41
N THR A 171 -1.76 -19.45 -0.60
CA THR A 171 -2.91 -19.94 0.15
C THR A 171 -2.59 -19.91 1.63
N TYR A 172 -3.46 -19.30 2.45
CA TYR A 172 -3.30 -19.29 3.90
C TYR A 172 -4.59 -19.69 4.61
N TYR A 173 -4.48 -20.17 5.84
CA TYR A 173 -5.60 -20.58 6.67
C TYR A 173 -5.59 -19.85 8.01
N THR A 174 -6.77 -19.46 8.48
CA THR A 174 -7.00 -18.84 9.79
C THR A 174 -8.10 -19.62 10.52
N ALA A 175 -7.74 -20.32 11.59
CA ALA A 175 -8.65 -21.14 12.37
C ALA A 175 -9.62 -20.26 13.17
N ALA A 176 -9.07 -19.30 13.92
CA ALA A 176 -9.86 -18.36 14.72
C ALA A 176 -10.40 -17.17 13.91
N GLY A 177 -9.84 -16.92 12.72
CA GLY A 177 -10.06 -15.66 12.01
C GLY A 177 -9.46 -14.45 12.75
N GLN A 178 -9.68 -13.25 12.22
CA GLN A 178 -9.34 -12.01 12.91
C GLN A 178 -10.59 -11.47 13.62
N ALA A 179 -10.44 -11.04 14.87
CA ALA A 179 -11.53 -10.46 15.65
C ALA A 179 -11.85 -9.01 15.21
N GLY A 180 -13.12 -8.66 15.20
CA GLY A 180 -13.66 -7.43 14.63
C GLY A 180 -13.68 -7.44 13.10
N THR A 181 -14.14 -6.33 12.52
CA THR A 181 -14.24 -6.14 11.06
C THR A 181 -13.24 -5.12 10.51
N ASN A 182 -12.44 -4.49 11.37
CA ASN A 182 -11.36 -3.59 10.98
C ASN A 182 -10.11 -4.41 10.64
N ILE A 183 -10.04 -4.87 9.39
CA ILE A 183 -8.95 -5.72 8.88
C ILE A 183 -8.13 -5.00 7.80
N THR A 184 -6.91 -5.46 7.58
CA THR A 184 -6.03 -4.94 6.51
C THR A 184 -6.30 -5.66 5.19
N SER A 185 -6.56 -4.90 4.12
CA SER A 185 -6.72 -5.43 2.76
C SER A 185 -6.13 -4.49 1.71
N HIS A 186 -6.35 -4.83 0.46
CA HIS A 186 -6.23 -3.95 -0.67
C HIS A 186 -7.42 -4.21 -1.61
N PRO A 187 -8.50 -3.40 -1.51
CA PRO A 187 -9.71 -3.59 -2.33
C PRO A 187 -9.47 -3.39 -3.83
N GLY A 188 -8.44 -2.63 -4.19
CA GLY A 188 -8.02 -2.36 -5.56
C GLY A 188 -7.32 -3.51 -6.28
N SER A 189 -7.43 -4.76 -5.83
CA SER A 189 -6.60 -5.85 -6.36
C SER A 189 -6.88 -6.21 -7.82
N ARG A 190 -8.12 -6.02 -8.31
CA ARG A 190 -8.59 -6.42 -9.66
C ARG A 190 -8.14 -7.85 -10.01
N THR A 191 -8.04 -8.70 -8.99
CA THR A 191 -7.65 -10.10 -9.09
C THR A 191 -8.52 -10.86 -8.12
N THR A 192 -9.17 -11.91 -8.61
CA THR A 192 -10.08 -12.72 -7.84
C THR A 192 -9.33 -13.52 -6.78
N SER A 193 -9.69 -13.33 -5.52
CA SER A 193 -9.30 -14.19 -4.41
C SER A 193 -10.44 -15.13 -4.07
N TRP A 194 -10.10 -16.34 -3.64
CA TRP A 194 -11.05 -17.40 -3.30
C TRP A 194 -10.96 -17.76 -1.82
N TYR A 195 -12.10 -18.11 -1.23
CA TYR A 195 -12.23 -18.48 0.17
C TYR A 195 -12.95 -19.82 0.28
N SER A 196 -12.59 -20.62 1.27
CA SER A 196 -13.21 -21.92 1.59
C SER A 196 -13.14 -22.15 3.10
N ARG A 197 -14.17 -22.77 3.71
CA ARG A 197 -14.19 -23.14 5.13
C ARG A 197 -13.32 -24.36 5.39
N GLY A 198 -12.60 -24.37 6.51
CA GLY A 198 -11.66 -25.44 6.85
C GLY A 198 -10.26 -25.21 6.27
N ASN A 199 -9.34 -26.07 6.66
CA ASN A 199 -7.94 -25.98 6.23
C ASN A 199 -7.72 -26.69 4.88
N HIS A 200 -7.66 -25.91 3.82
CA HIS A 200 -7.50 -26.34 2.43
C HIS A 200 -6.20 -25.82 1.80
N VAL A 201 -5.18 -25.48 2.60
CA VAL A 201 -3.93 -24.89 2.08
C VAL A 201 -3.16 -25.81 1.12
N THR A 202 -3.43 -27.12 1.12
CA THR A 202 -2.84 -28.10 0.20
C THR A 202 -3.80 -28.60 -0.89
N ALA A 203 -5.04 -28.12 -0.91
CA ALA A 203 -6.05 -28.58 -1.86
C ALA A 203 -5.68 -28.16 -3.29
N ALA A 204 -5.69 -29.12 -4.22
CA ALA A 204 -5.44 -28.86 -5.64
C ALA A 204 -6.42 -27.86 -6.24
N ASN A 205 -7.67 -27.84 -5.76
CA ASN A 205 -8.71 -26.93 -6.19
C ASN A 205 -9.69 -26.69 -5.02
N LEU A 206 -10.23 -25.47 -4.90
CA LEU A 206 -11.24 -25.13 -3.90
C LEU A 206 -12.63 -25.33 -4.50
N THR A 207 -13.26 -26.46 -4.19
CA THR A 207 -14.52 -26.88 -4.83
C THR A 207 -15.64 -27.25 -3.88
N ASP A 208 -15.43 -27.11 -2.57
CA ASP A 208 -16.46 -27.42 -1.59
C ASP A 208 -17.61 -26.40 -1.62
N ALA A 209 -18.72 -26.73 -0.94
CA ALA A 209 -19.94 -25.93 -0.99
C ALA A 209 -19.81 -24.55 -0.34
N SER A 210 -18.78 -24.29 0.46
CA SER A 210 -18.58 -22.99 1.11
C SER A 210 -17.79 -22.01 0.24
N VAL A 211 -17.29 -22.44 -0.93
CA VAL A 211 -16.42 -21.62 -1.77
C VAL A 211 -17.09 -20.30 -2.15
N ALA A 212 -16.39 -19.19 -1.88
CA ALA A 212 -16.77 -17.86 -2.31
C ALA A 212 -15.56 -17.11 -2.87
N SER A 213 -15.80 -15.92 -3.44
CA SER A 213 -14.74 -15.09 -3.98
C SER A 213 -15.08 -13.60 -3.91
N SER A 214 -14.04 -12.78 -4.04
CA SER A 214 -14.15 -11.35 -4.35
C SER A 214 -12.88 -10.87 -5.03
N ASP A 215 -12.94 -9.73 -5.72
CA ASP A 215 -11.79 -9.16 -6.43
C ASP A 215 -10.98 -8.23 -5.51
N HIS A 216 -10.50 -8.79 -4.39
CA HIS A 216 -9.72 -8.09 -3.36
C HIS A 216 -8.53 -8.94 -2.89
N TRP A 217 -7.47 -8.29 -2.41
CA TRP A 217 -6.39 -8.97 -1.69
C TRP A 217 -6.52 -8.70 -0.19
N TYR A 218 -6.22 -9.70 0.64
CA TYR A 218 -6.26 -9.56 2.11
C TYR A 218 -4.94 -10.01 2.71
N PHE A 219 -4.48 -9.25 3.71
CA PHE A 219 -3.34 -9.55 4.59
C PHE A 219 -1.95 -9.72 3.97
N ILE A 220 -1.78 -9.71 2.66
CA ILE A 220 -0.47 -9.80 1.98
C ILE A 220 -0.18 -8.46 1.32
N SER A 221 1.00 -7.88 1.59
CA SER A 221 1.43 -6.59 1.04
C SER A 221 2.63 -6.67 0.09
N ALA A 222 3.44 -7.73 0.14
CA ALA A 222 4.56 -7.89 -0.78
C ALA A 222 4.94 -9.36 -1.05
N LEU A 223 5.51 -9.57 -2.23
CA LEU A 223 6.24 -10.76 -2.65
C LEU A 223 7.60 -10.28 -3.17
N GLU A 224 8.65 -10.85 -2.61
CA GLU A 224 10.01 -10.37 -2.80
C GLU A 224 10.89 -11.50 -3.33
N VAL A 225 11.83 -11.18 -4.21
CA VAL A 225 12.84 -12.11 -4.72
C VAL A 225 14.22 -11.71 -4.20
N ASP A 226 15.10 -12.69 -4.01
CA ASP A 226 16.51 -12.46 -3.77
C ASP A 226 17.25 -12.28 -5.12
N ASP A 227 17.67 -11.05 -5.42
CA ASP A 227 18.42 -10.70 -6.62
C ASP A 227 19.55 -9.70 -6.30
N PRO A 228 20.83 -10.13 -6.31
CA PRO A 228 21.99 -9.27 -6.05
C PRO A 228 22.15 -8.08 -7.01
N HIS A 229 21.52 -8.14 -8.18
CA HIS A 229 21.56 -7.06 -9.17
C HIS A 229 20.24 -6.31 -9.28
N GLY A 230 19.20 -6.77 -8.57
CA GLY A 230 17.88 -6.21 -8.69
C GLY A 230 17.75 -4.85 -8.02
N SER A 231 16.67 -4.15 -8.33
CA SER A 231 16.26 -2.94 -7.60
C SER A 231 14.75 -2.76 -7.69
N THR A 232 14.17 -2.07 -6.72
CA THR A 232 12.73 -1.81 -6.67
C THR A 232 12.43 -0.42 -7.24
N PHE A 233 11.38 -0.34 -8.05
CA PHE A 233 10.72 0.90 -8.45
C PHE A 233 9.38 1.02 -7.69
N ALA A 234 9.34 1.92 -6.70
CA ALA A 234 8.16 2.16 -5.87
C ALA A 234 7.28 3.28 -6.46
N ILE A 235 5.98 3.06 -6.56
CA ILE A 235 5.05 3.99 -7.21
C ILE A 235 3.97 4.38 -6.21
N VAL A 236 3.98 5.63 -5.77
CA VAL A 236 2.95 6.22 -4.92
C VAL A 236 1.92 6.88 -5.81
N GLY A 237 0.66 6.48 -5.69
CA GLY A 237 -0.42 7.04 -6.50
C GLY A 237 -1.83 6.74 -6.02
N ASP A 238 -2.79 7.10 -6.87
CA ASP A 238 -4.22 6.94 -6.64
C ASP A 238 -4.85 5.82 -7.49
N SER A 239 -6.17 5.87 -7.71
CA SER A 239 -6.95 4.89 -8.48
C SER A 239 -6.45 4.66 -9.90
N ILE A 240 -5.80 5.65 -10.52
CA ILE A 240 -5.25 5.53 -11.87
C ILE A 240 -4.04 4.59 -11.87
N THR A 241 -3.21 4.67 -10.83
CA THR A 241 -2.04 3.80 -10.69
C THR A 241 -2.38 2.44 -10.10
N ASP A 242 -3.31 2.43 -9.15
CA ASP A 242 -3.90 1.22 -8.57
C ASP A 242 -4.60 0.36 -9.66
N GLY A 243 -5.11 1.02 -10.71
CA GLY A 243 -5.46 0.38 -11.97
C GLY A 243 -6.94 0.27 -12.27
N ARG A 244 -7.78 1.17 -11.75
CA ARG A 244 -9.21 1.23 -12.10
C ARG A 244 -9.38 1.32 -13.62
N GLY A 245 -10.16 0.43 -14.24
CA GLY A 245 -10.29 0.35 -15.70
C GLY A 245 -9.36 -0.68 -16.36
N SER A 246 -8.52 -1.37 -15.59
CA SER A 246 -7.85 -2.59 -16.01
C SER A 246 -8.85 -3.76 -16.09
N THR A 247 -8.49 -4.82 -16.81
CA THR A 247 -9.29 -6.05 -16.84
C THR A 247 -9.07 -6.84 -15.54
N THR A 248 -10.14 -7.26 -14.88
CA THR A 248 -10.05 -8.20 -13.74
C THR A 248 -9.30 -9.47 -14.17
N ASN A 249 -8.33 -9.91 -13.38
CA ASN A 249 -7.41 -11.03 -13.68
C ASN A 249 -6.54 -10.81 -14.93
N GLY A 250 -6.49 -9.60 -15.48
CA GLY A 250 -5.76 -9.30 -16.73
C GLY A 250 -4.32 -8.83 -16.54
N ASN A 251 -3.92 -8.42 -15.33
CA ASN A 251 -2.60 -7.87 -15.01
C ASN A 251 -2.12 -6.87 -16.07
N ASN A 252 -2.98 -5.90 -16.39
CA ASN A 252 -2.81 -4.95 -17.48
C ASN A 252 -2.96 -3.48 -17.05
N ARG A 253 -2.61 -3.16 -15.80
CA ARG A 253 -2.40 -1.78 -15.33
C ARG A 253 -1.21 -1.16 -16.05
N TRP A 254 -1.04 0.17 -15.98
CA TRP A 254 0.12 0.80 -16.61
C TRP A 254 1.45 0.33 -16.00
N ALA A 255 1.51 0.08 -14.69
CA ALA A 255 2.69 -0.47 -14.03
C ALA A 255 3.02 -1.89 -14.54
N ASP A 256 2.00 -2.71 -14.80
CA ASP A 256 2.16 -4.02 -15.43
C ASP A 256 2.68 -3.87 -16.87
N GLN A 257 2.13 -2.94 -17.64
CA GLN A 257 2.60 -2.67 -19.01
C GLN A 257 4.05 -2.14 -19.03
N LEU A 258 4.43 -1.32 -18.04
CA LEU A 258 5.81 -0.84 -17.86
C LEU A 258 6.75 -2.00 -17.52
N SER A 259 6.36 -2.89 -16.61
CA SER A 259 7.13 -4.09 -16.27
C SER A 259 7.46 -4.90 -17.53
N LEU A 260 6.50 -5.13 -18.44
CA LEU A 260 6.76 -5.82 -19.72
C LEU A 260 7.84 -5.11 -20.57
N ARG A 261 7.89 -3.77 -20.54
CA ARG A 261 8.89 -2.99 -21.27
C ARG A 261 10.27 -3.09 -20.61
N LEU A 262 10.33 -2.95 -19.28
CA LEU A 262 11.58 -3.07 -18.50
C LEU A 262 12.25 -4.41 -18.72
N LEU A 263 11.47 -5.49 -18.73
CA LEU A 263 11.94 -6.87 -18.94
C LEU A 263 12.52 -7.13 -20.33
N LYS A 264 12.06 -6.40 -21.36
CA LYS A 264 12.57 -6.52 -22.74
C LYS A 264 13.93 -5.86 -22.93
N ASN A 265 14.40 -5.08 -21.96
CA ASN A 265 15.70 -4.41 -22.02
C ASN A 265 16.61 -4.95 -20.90
N LYS A 266 17.74 -5.55 -21.29
CA LYS A 266 18.73 -6.14 -20.38
C LYS A 266 19.25 -5.19 -19.29
N HIS A 267 19.24 -3.88 -19.56
CA HIS A 267 19.70 -2.85 -18.61
C HIS A 267 18.66 -2.52 -17.54
N THR A 268 17.42 -2.98 -17.70
CA THR A 268 16.30 -2.67 -16.80
C THR A 268 15.52 -3.92 -16.38
N SER A 269 15.87 -5.11 -16.88
CA SER A 269 15.14 -6.35 -16.63
C SER A 269 15.26 -6.89 -15.20
N HIS A 270 16.07 -6.24 -14.38
CA HIS A 270 16.29 -6.51 -12.96
C HIS A 270 15.50 -5.55 -12.05
N ILE A 271 14.61 -4.73 -12.61
CA ILE A 271 13.84 -3.73 -11.86
C ILE A 271 12.46 -4.31 -11.54
N GLY A 272 12.24 -4.58 -10.25
CA GLY A 272 10.96 -4.97 -9.70
C GLY A 272 10.00 -3.79 -9.52
N ILE A 273 8.70 -4.05 -9.53
CA ILE A 273 7.65 -3.04 -9.36
C ILE A 273 6.96 -3.20 -8.00
N ALA A 274 6.97 -2.13 -7.22
CA ALA A 274 6.12 -1.97 -6.04
C ALA A 274 5.02 -0.94 -6.34
N ASN A 275 3.79 -1.41 -6.58
CA ASN A 275 2.65 -0.54 -6.87
C ASN A 275 1.95 -0.15 -5.56
N GLU A 276 2.44 0.92 -4.94
CA GLU A 276 1.97 1.44 -3.66
C GLU A 276 0.87 2.50 -3.86
N ALA A 277 -0.01 2.26 -4.84
CA ALA A 277 -1.16 3.11 -5.09
C ALA A 277 -2.43 2.55 -4.45
N ALA A 278 -3.38 3.43 -4.16
CA ALA A 278 -4.71 3.03 -3.70
C ALA A 278 -5.81 3.92 -4.28
N GLY A 279 -6.94 3.32 -4.61
CA GLY A 279 -8.13 4.04 -5.05
C GLY A 279 -8.52 5.16 -4.09
N GLY A 280 -8.87 6.33 -4.63
CA GLY A 280 -9.30 7.48 -3.83
C GLY A 280 -8.23 8.06 -2.88
N ASN A 281 -6.97 7.64 -2.99
CA ASN A 281 -5.88 8.22 -2.19
C ASN A 281 -5.60 9.67 -2.61
N ARG A 282 -5.09 10.44 -1.65
CA ARG A 282 -4.82 11.87 -1.75
C ARG A 282 -3.46 12.16 -1.15
N VAL A 283 -2.85 13.25 -1.58
CA VAL A 283 -1.54 13.70 -1.09
C VAL A 283 -1.65 14.36 0.29
N LEU A 284 -2.68 15.18 0.51
CA LEU A 284 -2.75 16.10 1.65
C LEU A 284 -3.66 15.65 2.80
N ARG A 285 -4.68 14.86 2.48
CA ARG A 285 -5.71 14.40 3.42
C ARG A 285 -5.90 12.91 3.25
N ASP A 286 -6.40 12.23 4.28
CA ASP A 286 -6.75 10.84 4.12
C ASP A 286 -7.92 10.69 3.13
N GLY A 287 -7.95 9.57 2.43
CA GLY A 287 -9.02 9.15 1.52
C GLY A 287 -9.50 7.75 1.91
N LEU A 288 -9.48 6.81 0.96
CA LEU A 288 -9.67 5.38 1.27
C LEU A 288 -8.44 4.74 1.94
N GLY A 289 -7.48 5.55 2.36
CA GLY A 289 -6.24 5.20 3.05
C GLY A 289 -5.50 6.47 3.48
N PRO A 290 -4.41 6.35 4.27
CA PRO A 290 -3.64 7.51 4.72
C PRO A 290 -3.10 8.33 3.57
N ASN A 291 -3.02 9.65 3.78
CA ASN A 291 -2.46 10.58 2.81
C ASN A 291 -1.03 10.22 2.39
N ALA A 292 -0.69 10.46 1.12
CA ALA A 292 0.60 10.11 0.52
C ALA A 292 1.80 10.69 1.29
N LEU A 293 1.67 11.95 1.76
CA LEU A 293 2.72 12.63 2.50
C LEU A 293 3.11 11.87 3.79
N SER A 294 2.14 11.26 4.46
CA SER A 294 2.35 10.51 5.71
C SER A 294 2.91 9.10 5.51
N ARG A 295 2.86 8.55 4.30
CA ARG A 295 3.17 7.12 4.05
C ARG A 295 4.45 6.86 3.25
N ILE A 296 5.21 7.90 2.89
CA ILE A 296 6.51 7.75 2.19
C ILE A 296 7.48 6.82 2.94
N ASP A 297 7.53 6.86 4.28
CA ASP A 297 8.42 5.96 5.04
C ASP A 297 8.04 4.50 4.82
N ARG A 298 6.74 4.20 4.86
CA ARG A 298 6.23 2.83 4.76
C ARG A 298 6.28 2.31 3.32
N ASP A 299 5.89 3.15 2.36
CA ASP A 299 5.59 2.73 1.00
C ASP A 299 6.76 2.97 0.04
N VAL A 300 7.79 3.71 0.47
CA VAL A 300 9.02 3.91 -0.31
C VAL A 300 10.24 3.53 0.50
N LEU A 301 10.46 4.17 1.65
CA LEU A 301 11.75 4.05 2.36
C LEU A 301 11.95 2.69 3.04
N ALA A 302 10.88 2.07 3.52
CA ALA A 302 10.90 0.77 4.17
C ALA A 302 10.82 -0.40 3.17
N GLN A 303 10.61 -0.11 1.89
CA GLN A 303 10.61 -1.14 0.85
C GLN A 303 12.04 -1.58 0.52
N PRO A 304 12.28 -2.87 0.27
CA PRO A 304 13.60 -3.40 0.05
C PRO A 304 14.19 -2.89 -1.28
N ASN A 305 15.44 -2.42 -1.20
CA ASN A 305 16.29 -2.11 -2.35
C ASN A 305 15.66 -1.14 -3.38
N VAL A 306 14.90 -0.15 -2.91
CA VAL A 306 14.37 0.90 -3.77
C VAL A 306 15.51 1.74 -4.32
N LYS A 307 15.54 1.88 -5.65
CA LYS A 307 16.46 2.78 -6.36
C LYS A 307 15.72 3.90 -7.10
N TYR A 308 14.45 3.67 -7.39
CA TYR A 308 13.58 4.59 -8.11
C TYR A 308 12.26 4.72 -7.37
N ALA A 309 11.73 5.93 -7.28
CA ALA A 309 10.39 6.20 -6.78
C ALA A 309 9.63 7.09 -7.76
N MET A 310 8.30 7.00 -7.80
CA MET A 310 7.45 7.89 -8.56
C MET A 310 6.27 8.37 -7.73
N ILE A 311 5.96 9.66 -7.87
CA ILE A 311 4.74 10.26 -7.35
C ILE A 311 3.81 10.53 -8.54
N TYR A 312 2.69 9.85 -8.59
CA TYR A 312 1.61 10.12 -9.55
C TYR A 312 0.27 10.14 -8.83
N GLU A 313 -0.01 11.29 -8.24
CA GLU A 313 -1.14 11.51 -7.34
C GLU A 313 -1.50 13.00 -7.29
N GLY A 314 -2.71 13.33 -6.82
CA GLY A 314 -3.18 14.70 -6.61
C GLY A 314 -4.53 15.00 -7.26
N ILE A 315 -5.02 14.09 -8.11
CA ILE A 315 -6.31 14.29 -8.80
C ILE A 315 -7.46 14.29 -7.80
N ASN A 316 -7.39 13.47 -6.75
CA ASN A 316 -8.41 13.39 -5.71
C ASN A 316 -8.34 14.59 -4.75
N ASP A 317 -7.16 15.20 -4.54
CA ASP A 317 -7.03 16.44 -3.77
C ASP A 317 -7.74 17.60 -4.47
N ILE A 318 -7.70 17.63 -5.80
CA ILE A 318 -8.35 18.65 -6.62
C ILE A 318 -9.86 18.35 -6.79
N GLY A 319 -10.19 17.10 -7.10
CA GLY A 319 -11.53 16.66 -7.49
C GLY A 319 -12.49 16.40 -6.34
N THR A 320 -11.98 16.13 -5.12
CA THR A 320 -12.84 15.93 -3.95
C THR A 320 -13.19 17.27 -3.32
N GLY A 321 -14.49 17.54 -3.13
CA GLY A 321 -14.97 18.69 -2.39
C GLY A 321 -16.49 18.87 -2.52
N ASN A 322 -16.99 19.99 -2.03
CA ASN A 322 -18.41 20.35 -2.15
C ASN A 322 -18.81 20.60 -3.62
N SER A 323 -20.13 20.66 -3.87
CA SER A 323 -20.69 20.98 -5.19
C SER A 323 -20.41 22.40 -5.67
N THR A 324 -20.03 23.32 -4.76
CA THR A 324 -19.56 24.67 -5.10
C THR A 324 -18.09 24.78 -4.75
N THR A 325 -17.26 24.96 -5.77
CA THR A 325 -15.81 25.05 -5.61
C THR A 325 -15.38 26.47 -5.24
N SER A 326 -14.72 26.60 -4.08
CA SER A 326 -14.15 27.86 -3.64
C SER A 326 -12.82 28.12 -4.34
N VAL A 327 -12.68 29.30 -4.95
CA VAL A 327 -11.41 29.76 -5.56
C VAL A 327 -10.28 29.74 -4.52
N SER A 328 -10.56 30.23 -3.31
CA SER A 328 -9.56 30.26 -2.23
C SER A 328 -9.12 28.86 -1.81
N GLU A 329 -10.05 27.91 -1.72
CA GLU A 329 -9.75 26.52 -1.35
C GLU A 329 -8.87 25.85 -2.41
N GLN A 330 -9.20 26.05 -3.69
CA GLN A 330 -8.44 25.50 -4.81
C GLN A 330 -7.03 26.11 -4.94
N HIS A 331 -6.89 27.40 -4.65
CA HIS A 331 -5.59 28.03 -4.53
C HIS A 331 -4.76 27.43 -3.38
N GLU A 332 -5.35 27.26 -2.20
CA GLU A 332 -4.69 26.60 -1.06
C GLU A 332 -4.29 25.16 -1.41
N THR A 333 -5.18 24.38 -2.02
CA THR A 333 -4.92 23.01 -2.44
C THR A 333 -3.72 22.92 -3.38
N SER A 334 -3.64 23.80 -4.40
CA SER A 334 -2.48 23.80 -5.30
C SER A 334 -1.18 24.20 -4.61
N ASP A 335 -1.19 25.19 -3.70
CA ASP A 335 0.00 25.57 -2.92
C ASP A 335 0.49 24.42 -2.05
N ARG A 336 -0.44 23.76 -1.36
CA ARG A 336 -0.14 22.66 -0.46
C ARG A 336 0.31 21.42 -1.20
N LEU A 337 -0.26 21.12 -2.37
CA LEU A 337 0.20 20.02 -3.23
C LEU A 337 1.65 20.23 -3.66
N ILE A 338 1.98 21.42 -4.17
CA ILE A 338 3.35 21.77 -4.57
C ILE A 338 4.31 21.60 -3.39
N TRP A 339 3.96 22.13 -2.22
CA TRP A 339 4.76 21.98 -1.01
C TRP A 339 4.93 20.51 -0.61
N ALA A 340 3.86 19.71 -0.62
CA ALA A 340 3.92 18.31 -0.27
C ALA A 340 4.78 17.50 -1.24
N TYR A 341 4.69 17.75 -2.55
CA TYR A 341 5.58 17.13 -3.54
C TYR A 341 7.05 17.41 -3.26
N GLN A 342 7.39 18.65 -2.87
CA GLN A 342 8.75 19.01 -2.48
C GLN A 342 9.21 18.25 -1.24
N GLN A 343 8.37 18.16 -0.21
CA GLN A 343 8.71 17.44 1.02
C GLN A 343 8.86 15.93 0.80
N MET A 344 7.99 15.32 -0.02
CA MET A 344 8.10 13.91 -0.36
C MET A 344 9.39 13.63 -1.15
N ALA A 345 9.71 14.46 -2.15
CA ALA A 345 10.95 14.34 -2.92
C ALA A 345 12.20 14.47 -2.03
N GLU A 346 12.26 15.48 -1.17
CA GLU A 346 13.39 15.71 -0.25
C GLU A 346 13.69 14.49 0.62
N ARG A 347 12.63 13.88 1.19
CA ARG A 347 12.75 12.70 2.05
C ARG A 347 13.24 11.47 1.29
N ILE A 348 12.78 11.30 0.06
CA ILE A 348 13.20 10.18 -0.78
C ILE A 348 14.63 10.38 -1.30
N HIS A 349 15.00 11.60 -1.71
CA HIS A 349 16.37 11.97 -2.09
C HIS A 349 17.37 11.81 -0.95
N THR A 350 16.96 12.10 0.29
CA THR A 350 17.79 11.88 1.49
C THR A 350 18.20 10.41 1.64
N ALA A 351 17.38 9.47 1.15
CA ALA A 351 17.69 8.04 1.11
C ALA A 351 18.50 7.61 -0.14
N GLY A 352 18.90 8.55 -1.01
CA GLY A 352 19.66 8.27 -2.22
C GLY A 352 18.85 7.66 -3.37
N ILE A 353 17.52 7.74 -3.30
CA ILE A 353 16.60 7.17 -4.29
C ILE A 353 16.28 8.23 -5.35
N LYS A 354 16.35 7.89 -6.64
CA LYS A 354 15.91 8.78 -7.72
C LYS A 354 14.39 8.92 -7.72
N VAL A 355 13.86 10.13 -7.84
CA VAL A 355 12.43 10.41 -7.72
C VAL A 355 11.88 11.03 -9.00
N PHE A 356 10.81 10.44 -9.51
CA PHE A 356 10.07 10.92 -10.67
C PHE A 356 8.71 11.49 -10.24
N ILE A 357 8.17 12.41 -11.03
CA ILE A 357 6.80 12.90 -10.87
C ILE A 357 6.06 12.85 -12.21
N ALA A 358 4.78 12.54 -12.19
CA ALA A 358 3.92 12.60 -13.37
C ALA A 358 2.92 13.76 -13.29
N THR A 359 2.60 14.37 -14.44
CA THR A 359 1.54 15.39 -14.51
C THR A 359 0.16 14.76 -14.29
N ILE A 360 -0.71 15.48 -13.59
CA ILE A 360 -2.10 15.08 -13.31
C ILE A 360 -2.91 15.07 -14.61
N THR A 361 -3.46 13.93 -14.98
CA THR A 361 -4.21 13.75 -16.24
C THR A 361 -5.52 14.53 -16.26
N PRO A 362 -6.10 14.78 -17.44
CA PRO A 362 -7.41 15.41 -17.53
C PRO A 362 -8.50 14.54 -16.90
N PHE A 363 -9.52 15.19 -16.34
CA PHE A 363 -10.65 14.51 -15.70
C PHE A 363 -12.02 15.14 -16.01
N ASN A 364 -12.13 15.95 -17.05
CA ASN A 364 -13.43 16.42 -17.54
C ASN A 364 -14.07 15.41 -18.51
N LYS A 365 -15.39 15.44 -18.64
CA LYS A 365 -16.14 14.74 -19.69
C LYS A 365 -16.33 15.63 -20.94
N PRO A 366 -16.67 15.04 -22.10
CA PRO A 366 -17.05 15.79 -23.30
C PRO A 366 -18.20 16.77 -23.03
N ALA A 367 -18.28 17.80 -23.87
CA ALA A 367 -19.30 18.85 -23.75
C ALA A 367 -20.72 18.27 -23.65
N GLY A 368 -21.53 18.82 -22.74
CA GLY A 368 -22.90 18.36 -22.49
C GLY A 368 -23.04 17.21 -21.50
N GLN A 369 -21.93 16.65 -20.99
CA GLN A 369 -21.95 15.62 -19.96
C GLN A 369 -21.52 16.16 -18.60
N PHE A 370 -22.25 15.78 -17.54
CA PHE A 370 -21.92 16.18 -16.17
C PHE A 370 -20.78 15.31 -15.60
N GLN A 371 -19.77 15.98 -15.03
CA GLN A 371 -18.67 15.36 -14.32
C GLN A 371 -18.62 15.86 -12.87
N PRO A 372 -19.03 15.08 -11.85
CA PRO A 372 -19.15 15.55 -10.47
C PRO A 372 -17.82 16.01 -9.83
N VAL A 373 -16.70 15.45 -10.29
CA VAL A 373 -15.37 15.74 -9.74
C VAL A 373 -14.67 16.89 -10.49
N TRP A 374 -15.30 17.52 -11.47
CA TRP A 374 -14.69 18.56 -12.32
C TRP A 374 -15.51 19.85 -12.38
N ASP A 375 -14.79 20.97 -12.43
CA ASP A 375 -15.31 22.29 -12.83
C ASP A 375 -14.14 23.17 -13.32
N ALA A 376 -14.45 24.40 -13.74
CA ALA A 376 -13.45 25.33 -14.26
C ALA A 376 -12.38 25.75 -13.24
N GLU A 377 -12.72 25.86 -11.95
CA GLU A 377 -11.75 26.21 -10.91
C GLU A 377 -10.81 25.04 -10.61
N ARG A 378 -11.34 23.81 -10.54
CA ARG A 378 -10.54 22.58 -10.43
C ARG A 378 -9.59 22.40 -11.63
N GLU A 379 -10.02 22.75 -12.84
CA GLU A 379 -9.13 22.71 -14.01
C GLU A 379 -8.00 23.76 -13.92
N LYS A 380 -8.30 24.98 -13.45
CA LYS A 380 -7.26 26.00 -13.20
C LYS A 380 -6.22 25.49 -12.20
N THR A 381 -6.66 24.83 -11.12
CA THR A 381 -5.78 24.20 -10.12
C THR A 381 -4.91 23.13 -10.75
N ARG A 382 -5.50 22.21 -11.52
CA ARG A 382 -4.77 21.15 -12.23
C ARG A 382 -3.71 21.74 -13.15
N GLN A 383 -4.06 22.75 -13.94
CA GLN A 383 -3.12 23.43 -14.84
C GLN A 383 -2.00 24.15 -14.08
N ARG A 384 -2.31 24.81 -12.96
CA ARG A 384 -1.30 25.45 -12.10
C ARG A 384 -0.31 24.43 -11.56
N VAL A 385 -0.79 23.31 -11.00
CA VAL A 385 0.05 22.24 -10.48
C VAL A 385 0.86 21.60 -11.60
N ASN A 386 0.25 21.27 -12.73
CA ASN A 386 0.95 20.67 -13.86
C ASN A 386 1.98 21.61 -14.50
N LYS A 387 1.73 22.91 -14.53
CA LYS A 387 2.73 23.89 -14.96
C LYS A 387 3.94 23.85 -14.04
N TRP A 388 3.73 23.89 -12.73
CA TRP A 388 4.82 23.76 -11.76
C TRP A 388 5.56 22.43 -11.94
N ILE A 389 4.85 21.30 -12.08
CA ILE A 389 5.45 19.98 -12.34
C ILE A 389 6.33 20.02 -13.59
N ARG A 390 5.93 20.68 -14.69
CA ARG A 390 6.77 20.73 -15.90
C ARG A 390 8.01 21.60 -15.76
N GLU A 391 7.95 22.64 -14.92
CA GLU A 391 9.00 23.65 -14.77
C GLU A 391 9.92 23.38 -13.56
N ASN A 392 9.60 22.38 -12.74
CA ASN A 392 10.34 22.08 -11.52
C ASN A 392 11.77 21.58 -11.78
N LYS A 393 12.63 21.70 -10.75
CA LYS A 393 13.99 21.11 -10.70
C LYS A 393 14.19 20.20 -9.48
N VAL A 394 13.08 19.84 -8.84
CA VAL A 394 13.03 19.05 -7.61
C VAL A 394 13.13 17.57 -7.92
N PHE A 395 12.53 17.11 -9.01
CA PHE A 395 12.51 15.70 -9.39
C PHE A 395 13.57 15.37 -10.45
N ASP A 396 14.10 14.15 -10.42
CA ASP A 396 15.08 13.65 -11.38
C ASP A 396 14.49 13.51 -12.80
N ALA A 397 13.17 13.31 -12.89
CA ALA A 397 12.45 13.30 -14.15
C ALA A 397 10.99 13.69 -13.99
N VAL A 398 10.43 14.27 -15.06
CA VAL A 398 9.01 14.60 -15.19
C VAL A 398 8.41 13.78 -16.32
N LEU A 399 7.32 13.06 -16.04
CA LEU A 399 6.55 12.33 -17.04
C LEU A 399 5.24 13.07 -17.35
N ASP A 400 5.10 13.55 -18.58
CA ASP A 400 3.94 14.35 -18.98
C ASP A 400 2.73 13.48 -19.37
N PHE A 401 2.17 12.75 -18.40
CA PHE A 401 1.00 11.89 -18.57
C PHE A 401 -0.25 12.65 -19.02
N ASP A 402 -0.43 13.90 -18.59
CA ASP A 402 -1.45 14.80 -19.14
C ASP A 402 -1.36 14.88 -20.67
N LYS A 403 -0.17 15.15 -21.21
CA LYS A 403 0.03 15.24 -22.67
C LYS A 403 -0.23 13.91 -23.38
N VAL A 404 0.08 12.78 -22.74
CA VAL A 404 -0.15 11.44 -23.32
C VAL A 404 -1.63 11.16 -23.53
N LEU A 405 -2.46 11.52 -22.55
CA LEU A 405 -3.87 11.13 -22.54
C LEU A 405 -4.84 12.19 -23.06
N ARG A 406 -4.51 13.48 -22.96
CA ARG A 406 -5.44 14.55 -23.30
C ARG A 406 -5.82 14.56 -24.78
N ASN A 407 -7.06 14.96 -25.05
CA ASN A 407 -7.51 15.28 -26.38
C ASN A 407 -6.82 16.59 -26.85
N PRO A 408 -6.16 16.61 -28.02
CA PRO A 408 -5.47 17.82 -28.51
C PRO A 408 -6.41 18.99 -28.80
N GLU A 409 -7.67 18.73 -29.16
CA GLU A 409 -8.68 19.76 -29.44
C GLU A 409 -9.38 20.23 -28.16
N HIS A 410 -9.46 19.36 -27.15
CA HIS A 410 -10.07 19.63 -25.85
C HIS A 410 -9.15 19.16 -24.70
N PRO A 411 -8.09 19.92 -24.34
CA PRO A 411 -7.03 19.46 -23.44
C PRO A 411 -7.43 19.14 -21.99
N ASN A 412 -8.64 19.51 -21.57
CA ASN A 412 -9.22 19.15 -20.28
C ASN A 412 -9.98 17.81 -20.29
N VAL A 413 -10.10 17.15 -21.45
CA VAL A 413 -10.77 15.86 -21.64
C VAL A 413 -9.74 14.81 -22.10
N MET A 414 -9.87 13.58 -21.62
CA MET A 414 -9.11 12.43 -22.11
C MET A 414 -9.54 12.05 -23.54
N GLN A 415 -8.63 11.56 -24.39
CA GLN A 415 -9.01 10.97 -25.68
C GLN A 415 -9.93 9.76 -25.47
N GLU A 416 -11.02 9.66 -26.25
CA GLU A 416 -12.03 8.60 -26.12
C GLU A 416 -11.42 7.19 -26.12
N ARG A 417 -10.47 6.93 -27.04
CA ARG A 417 -9.75 5.64 -27.15
C ARG A 417 -9.03 5.21 -25.88
N TYR A 418 -8.69 6.16 -25.00
CA TYR A 418 -8.02 5.88 -23.74
C TYR A 418 -8.99 5.82 -22.56
N ASN A 419 -10.21 6.32 -22.70
CA ASN A 419 -11.21 6.35 -21.64
C ASN A 419 -11.67 4.92 -21.29
N PHE A 420 -11.78 4.60 -20.00
CA PHE A 420 -12.43 3.39 -19.55
C PHE A 420 -13.96 3.52 -19.66
N ASP A 421 -14.53 4.52 -18.98
CA ASP A 421 -15.97 4.84 -19.00
C ASP A 421 -16.35 6.20 -18.36
N ASP A 422 -15.45 6.85 -17.62
CA ASP A 422 -15.78 8.02 -16.79
C ASP A 422 -14.97 9.30 -17.10
N PHE A 423 -14.05 9.23 -18.07
CA PHE A 423 -13.08 10.25 -18.45
C PHE A 423 -12.13 10.70 -17.33
N LEU A 424 -12.03 9.90 -16.28
CA LEU A 424 -11.05 10.05 -15.20
C LEU A 424 -10.04 8.91 -15.28
N HIS A 425 -10.52 7.68 -15.42
CA HIS A 425 -9.71 6.48 -15.45
C HIS A 425 -9.39 6.03 -16.87
N PRO A 426 -8.12 5.75 -17.19
CA PRO A 426 -7.76 5.12 -18.44
C PRO A 426 -8.24 3.66 -18.50
N GLY A 427 -8.67 3.22 -19.68
CA GLY A 427 -8.77 1.81 -20.02
C GLY A 427 -7.41 1.20 -20.36
N VAL A 428 -7.40 -0.09 -20.72
CA VAL A 428 -6.17 -0.85 -21.05
C VAL A 428 -5.32 -0.18 -22.13
N GLU A 429 -5.94 0.45 -23.13
CA GLU A 429 -5.19 1.18 -24.17
C GLU A 429 -4.50 2.43 -23.60
N GLY A 430 -5.19 3.21 -22.77
CA GLY A 430 -4.62 4.38 -22.10
C GLY A 430 -3.48 3.98 -21.16
N TYR A 431 -3.62 2.87 -20.42
CA TYR A 431 -2.54 2.33 -19.59
C TYR A 431 -1.32 1.90 -20.40
N ARG A 432 -1.52 1.29 -21.58
CA ARG A 432 -0.42 1.00 -22.49
C ARG A 432 0.24 2.28 -23.02
N ALA A 433 -0.53 3.33 -23.30
CA ALA A 433 0.00 4.62 -23.73
C ALA A 433 0.86 5.28 -22.64
N LEU A 434 0.37 5.33 -21.40
CA LEU A 434 1.14 5.82 -20.24
C LEU A 434 2.45 5.04 -20.10
N ALA A 435 2.37 3.72 -20.02
CA ALA A 435 3.54 2.86 -19.89
C ALA A 435 4.53 3.05 -21.05
N SER A 436 4.05 3.22 -22.29
CA SER A 436 4.91 3.39 -23.47
C SER A 436 5.62 4.74 -23.51
N SER A 437 5.05 5.77 -22.89
CA SER A 437 5.64 7.11 -22.84
C SER A 437 6.89 7.22 -21.96
N ILE A 438 7.11 6.26 -21.05
CA ILE A 438 8.19 6.30 -20.06
C ILE A 438 9.53 5.94 -20.74
N PRO A 439 10.54 6.83 -20.74
CA PRO A 439 11.86 6.51 -21.27
C PRO A 439 12.59 5.53 -20.35
N LEU A 440 13.07 4.40 -20.89
CA LEU A 440 13.78 3.41 -20.07
C LEU A 440 15.17 3.88 -19.61
N SER A 441 15.73 4.91 -20.25
CA SER A 441 17.00 5.54 -19.86
C SER A 441 16.93 6.25 -18.50
N LEU A 442 15.75 6.43 -17.92
CA LEU A 442 15.60 6.94 -16.55
C LEU A 442 16.12 5.92 -15.51
N PHE A 443 16.15 4.64 -15.90
CA PHE A 443 16.46 3.52 -15.03
C PHE A 443 17.90 3.00 -15.17
N THR A 444 18.78 3.81 -15.76
CA THR A 444 20.21 3.46 -15.94
C THR A 444 21.13 4.17 -14.95
#